data_AF-A0A8T2UNA8-F1
#
_entry.id   AF-A0A8T2UNA8-F1
#
_cell.length_a   1.000
_cell.length_b   1.000
_cell.length_c   1.000
_cell.angle_alpha   90.00
_cell.angle_beta   90.00
_cell.angle_gamma   90.00
#
_symmetry.space_group_name_H-M   'P 1'
#
loop_
_entity.id
_entity.type
_entity.pdbx_description
1 polymer ?
#
loop_
_entity_poly.entity_id
_entity_poly.type
_entity_poly.pdbx_seq_one_letter_code
_entity_poly.pdbx_strand_id
1 'polypeptide(L)'
;MEASDSLSRETLLSTYLDAFVLSHPSLEHVLAFTLGNKLASTTLDADDLYNLFLDVLKSSTEVRKGLYADLRAFKDRDPACKTYCHCLLHFKGFQACQVYRIGHYLWNQDRKSLACVLQSRASEVFDVDIHPTAKIGNGIIFDHASGVVIGETAVVGNNVSIMHGVTLGGTRLIEERRC
;
A
#
# COMPACT_ATOMS: atom_id res chain seq x y z
N MET A 1 -19.68 -4.71 -10.63
CA MET A 1 -20.60 -5.65 -9.96
C MET A 1 -20.56 -5.42 -8.45
N GLU A 2 -19.45 -5.70 -7.73
CA GLU A 2 -19.37 -5.49 -6.26
C GLU A 2 -19.70 -4.06 -5.77
N ALA A 3 -19.10 -3.04 -6.39
CA ALA A 3 -19.36 -1.64 -6.03
C ALA A 3 -20.80 -1.22 -6.38
N SER A 4 -21.32 -1.66 -7.52
CA SER A 4 -22.69 -1.43 -7.96
C SER A 4 -23.73 -2.07 -7.02
N ASP A 5 -23.44 -3.27 -6.51
CA ASP A 5 -24.30 -3.94 -5.53
C ASP A 5 -24.33 -3.21 -4.19
N SER A 6 -23.21 -2.57 -3.81
CA SER A 6 -23.09 -1.78 -2.59
C SER A 6 -23.88 -0.46 -2.67
N LEU A 7 -23.94 0.17 -3.85
CA LEU A 7 -24.76 1.38 -4.10
C LEU A 7 -26.24 1.16 -3.77
N SER A 8 -26.77 -0.03 -4.07
CA SER A 8 -28.18 -0.35 -3.84
C SER A 8 -28.55 -0.46 -2.36
N ARG A 9 -27.55 -0.60 -1.47
CA ARG A 9 -27.74 -0.86 -0.04
C ARG A 9 -27.47 0.35 0.83
N GLU A 10 -26.62 1.27 0.40
CA GLU A 10 -26.26 2.47 1.17
C GLU A 10 -26.03 3.67 0.24
N THR A 11 -27.05 4.54 0.15
CA THR A 11 -27.03 5.72 -0.74
C THR A 11 -25.99 6.75 -0.31
N LEU A 12 -25.62 6.83 0.98
CA LEU A 12 -24.57 7.75 1.43
C LEU A 12 -23.21 7.46 0.79
N LEU A 13 -22.96 6.20 0.40
CA LEU A 13 -21.72 5.79 -0.24
C LEU A 13 -21.73 6.01 -1.76
N SER A 14 -22.80 6.54 -2.35
CA SER A 14 -22.94 6.55 -3.79
C SER A 14 -21.88 7.38 -4.50
N THR A 15 -21.71 8.63 -4.04
CA THR A 15 -20.68 9.53 -4.56
C THR A 15 -19.28 8.99 -4.27
N TYR A 16 -19.08 8.36 -3.12
CA TYR A 16 -17.79 7.78 -2.74
C TYR A 16 -17.40 6.61 -3.66
N LEU A 17 -18.28 5.65 -3.86
CA LEU A 17 -18.03 4.48 -4.71
C LEU A 17 -17.95 4.86 -6.20
N ASP A 18 -18.73 5.85 -6.63
CA ASP A 18 -18.66 6.37 -7.99
C ASP A 18 -17.29 7.02 -8.26
N ALA A 19 -16.86 7.92 -7.37
CA ALA A 19 -15.58 8.59 -7.48
C ALA A 19 -14.40 7.62 -7.37
N PHE A 20 -14.38 6.72 -6.38
CA PHE A 20 -13.21 5.87 -6.13
C PHE A 20 -13.15 4.64 -7.04
N VAL A 21 -14.28 4.09 -7.48
CA VAL A 21 -14.32 2.80 -8.19
C VAL A 21 -14.95 2.90 -9.57
N LEU A 22 -16.20 3.36 -9.68
CA LEU A 22 -16.99 3.20 -10.92
C LEU A 22 -16.53 4.11 -12.06
N SER A 23 -15.93 5.26 -11.73
CA SER A 23 -15.40 6.22 -12.71
C SER A 23 -14.04 5.81 -13.29
N HIS A 24 -13.45 4.70 -12.82
CA HIS A 24 -12.09 4.31 -13.20
C HIS A 24 -12.07 3.10 -14.15
N PRO A 25 -11.20 3.10 -15.18
CA PRO A 25 -11.20 2.06 -16.21
C PRO A 25 -10.47 0.77 -15.81
N SER A 26 -9.68 0.79 -14.74
CA SER A 26 -8.91 -0.39 -14.30
C SER A 26 -8.60 -0.36 -12.79
N LEU A 27 -8.22 -1.51 -12.24
CA LEU A 27 -7.81 -1.67 -10.85
C LEU A 27 -6.65 -0.73 -10.47
N GLU A 28 -5.69 -0.55 -11.38
CA GLU A 28 -4.54 0.33 -11.18
C GLU A 28 -4.96 1.79 -11.01
N HIS A 29 -5.98 2.25 -11.75
CA HIS A 29 -6.51 3.61 -11.59
C HIS A 29 -7.22 3.77 -10.25
N VAL A 30 -8.05 2.79 -9.87
CA VAL A 30 -8.73 2.77 -8.56
C VAL A 30 -7.70 2.82 -7.42
N LEU A 31 -6.65 2.00 -7.50
CA LEU A 31 -5.59 1.97 -6.50
C LEU A 31 -4.81 3.29 -6.45
N ALA A 32 -4.36 3.80 -7.59
CA ALA A 32 -3.62 5.06 -7.67
C ALA A 32 -4.44 6.20 -7.08
N PHE A 33 -5.73 6.29 -7.43
CA PHE A 33 -6.63 7.33 -6.92
C PHE A 33 -6.85 7.19 -5.41
N THR A 34 -7.07 5.96 -4.94
CA THR A 34 -7.27 5.67 -3.52
C THR A 34 -6.05 6.04 -2.68
N LEU A 35 -4.85 5.64 -3.12
CA LEU A 35 -3.60 5.92 -2.42
C LEU A 35 -3.24 7.41 -2.51
N GLY A 36 -3.44 8.05 -3.66
CA GLY A 36 -3.18 9.48 -3.86
C GLY A 36 -3.98 10.33 -2.88
N ASN A 37 -5.29 10.10 -2.79
CA ASN A 37 -6.15 10.80 -1.84
C ASN A 37 -5.82 10.51 -0.37
N LYS A 38 -5.41 9.28 -0.03
CA LYS A 38 -5.06 8.91 1.36
C LYS A 38 -3.72 9.49 1.80
N LEU A 39 -2.73 9.56 0.90
CA LEU A 39 -1.38 10.01 1.22
C LEU A 39 -1.17 11.52 1.00
N ALA A 40 -2.10 12.20 0.33
CA ALA A 40 -2.08 13.64 0.13
C ALA A 40 -1.88 14.40 1.44
N SER A 41 -1.25 15.58 1.32
CA SER A 41 -0.99 16.50 2.43
C SER A 41 -0.93 17.93 1.89
N THR A 42 -0.69 18.91 2.76
CA THR A 42 -0.54 20.31 2.33
C THR A 42 0.63 20.54 1.36
N THR A 43 1.59 19.62 1.30
CA THR A 43 2.78 19.70 0.44
C THR A 43 2.82 18.66 -0.67
N LEU A 44 1.92 17.67 -0.64
CA LEU A 44 1.83 16.60 -1.63
C LEU A 44 0.40 16.54 -2.15
N ASP A 45 0.22 16.96 -3.40
CA ASP A 45 -1.08 16.98 -4.04
C ASP A 45 -1.58 15.57 -4.41
N ALA A 46 -2.90 15.37 -4.32
CA ALA A 46 -3.52 14.07 -4.60
C ALA A 46 -3.39 13.68 -6.08
N ASP A 47 -3.47 14.62 -7.01
CA ASP A 47 -3.37 14.38 -8.45
C ASP A 47 -1.92 14.06 -8.84
N ASP A 48 -0.94 14.76 -8.25
CA ASP A 48 0.48 14.44 -8.44
C ASP A 48 0.81 13.02 -7.96
N LEU A 49 0.30 12.63 -6.78
CA LEU A 49 0.47 11.27 -6.27
C LEU A 49 -0.26 10.24 -7.12
N TYR A 50 -1.47 10.54 -7.59
CA TYR A 50 -2.22 9.69 -8.50
C TYR A 50 -1.43 9.41 -9.77
N ASN A 51 -0.92 10.45 -10.44
CA ASN A 51 -0.14 10.31 -11.67
C ASN A 51 1.14 9.50 -11.42
N LEU A 52 1.87 9.80 -10.34
CA LEU A 52 3.05 9.05 -9.93
C LEU A 52 2.76 7.56 -9.74
N PHE A 53 1.71 7.22 -8.99
CA PHE A 53 1.36 5.83 -8.68
C PHE A 53 0.91 5.09 -9.93
N LEU A 54 0.09 5.75 -10.76
CA LEU A 54 -0.39 5.17 -12.01
C LEU A 54 0.76 4.88 -12.99
N ASP A 55 1.73 5.79 -13.10
CA ASP A 55 2.90 5.61 -13.96
C ASP A 55 3.76 4.43 -13.51
N VAL A 56 3.98 4.28 -12.20
CA VAL A 56 4.71 3.13 -11.64
C VAL A 56 3.94 1.82 -11.88
N LEU A 57 2.63 1.81 -11.66
CA LEU A 57 1.78 0.63 -11.90
C LEU A 57 1.77 0.23 -13.37
N LYS A 58 1.75 1.19 -14.30
CA LYS A 58 1.84 0.92 -15.75
C LYS A 58 3.22 0.43 -16.18
N SER A 59 4.28 0.96 -15.57
CA SER A 59 5.66 0.69 -15.96
C SER A 59 6.22 -0.61 -15.37
N SER A 60 5.76 -1.02 -14.18
CA SER A 60 6.32 -2.15 -13.45
C SER A 60 5.39 -3.35 -13.40
N THR A 61 5.74 -4.40 -14.15
CA THR A 61 5.04 -5.69 -14.07
C THR A 61 5.19 -6.35 -12.70
N GLU A 62 6.32 -6.15 -12.01
CA GLU A 62 6.53 -6.72 -10.68
C GLU A 62 5.64 -6.08 -9.62
N VAL A 63 5.45 -4.75 -9.66
CA VAL A 63 4.50 -4.06 -8.77
C VAL A 63 3.08 -4.56 -9.02
N ARG A 64 2.66 -4.72 -10.28
CA ARG A 64 1.34 -5.27 -10.62
C ARG A 64 1.17 -6.71 -10.14
N LYS A 65 2.18 -7.57 -10.30
CA LYS A 65 2.13 -8.94 -9.78
C LYS A 65 1.90 -8.95 -8.27
N GLY A 66 2.61 -8.10 -7.53
CA GLY A 66 2.41 -7.91 -6.10
C GLY A 66 0.98 -7.48 -5.77
N LEU A 67 0.46 -6.46 -6.47
CA LEU A 67 -0.91 -5.98 -6.32
C LEU A 67 -1.95 -7.11 -6.43
N TYR A 68 -1.94 -7.86 -7.53
CA TYR A 68 -2.93 -8.92 -7.76
C TYR A 68 -2.78 -10.08 -6.76
N ALA A 69 -1.54 -10.43 -6.42
CA ALA A 69 -1.27 -11.50 -5.45
C ALA A 69 -1.72 -11.12 -4.04
N ASP A 70 -1.47 -9.89 -3.60
CA ASP A 70 -1.86 -9.39 -2.28
C ASP A 70 -3.39 -9.27 -2.18
N LEU A 71 -4.09 -8.75 -3.20
CA LEU A 71 -5.57 -8.73 -3.23
C LEU A 71 -6.15 -10.13 -3.08
N ARG A 72 -5.62 -11.08 -3.86
CA ARG A 72 -6.07 -12.49 -3.80
C ARG A 72 -5.79 -13.09 -2.42
N ALA A 73 -4.63 -12.83 -1.85
CA ALA A 73 -4.28 -13.32 -0.53
C ALA A 73 -5.28 -12.87 0.54
N PHE A 74 -5.66 -11.58 0.56
CA PHE A 74 -6.70 -11.09 1.47
C PHE A 74 -8.05 -11.79 1.20
N LYS A 75 -8.46 -11.89 -0.07
CA LYS A 75 -9.73 -12.54 -0.42
C LYS A 75 -9.81 -14.01 0.02
N ASP A 76 -8.70 -14.72 -0.06
CA ASP A 76 -8.63 -16.16 0.21
C ASP A 76 -8.41 -16.48 1.70
N ARG A 77 -7.66 -15.64 2.43
CA ARG A 77 -7.17 -15.96 3.77
C ARG A 77 -7.72 -15.09 4.88
N ASP A 78 -8.30 -13.93 4.58
CA ASP A 78 -8.96 -13.08 5.57
C ASP A 78 -10.48 -13.30 5.54
N PRO A 79 -11.07 -13.91 6.58
CA PRO A 79 -12.52 -14.12 6.67
C PRO A 79 -13.34 -12.81 6.62
N ALA A 80 -12.75 -11.67 6.99
CA ALA A 80 -13.39 -10.35 6.95
C ALA A 80 -13.37 -9.73 5.54
N CYS A 81 -12.53 -10.24 4.63
CA CYS A 81 -12.44 -9.75 3.26
C CYS A 81 -13.58 -10.30 2.38
N LYS A 82 -14.74 -9.67 2.48
CA LYS A 82 -15.93 -10.10 1.70
C LYS A 82 -15.80 -9.82 0.21
N THR A 83 -15.12 -8.76 -0.20
CA THR A 83 -15.01 -8.33 -1.60
C THR A 83 -13.63 -7.74 -1.88
N TYR A 84 -13.23 -7.74 -3.15
CA TYR A 84 -11.97 -7.11 -3.56
C TYR A 84 -12.03 -5.59 -3.38
N CYS A 85 -13.19 -4.98 -3.65
CA CYS A 85 -13.41 -3.56 -3.41
C CYS A 85 -13.21 -3.18 -1.94
N HIS A 86 -13.68 -4.01 -1.01
CA HIS A 86 -13.52 -3.75 0.43
C HIS A 86 -12.05 -3.73 0.85
N CYS A 87 -11.26 -4.70 0.39
CA CYS A 87 -9.83 -4.74 0.64
C CYS A 87 -9.12 -3.50 0.08
N LEU A 88 -9.36 -3.18 -1.20
CA LEU A 88 -8.68 -2.08 -1.87
C LEU A 88 -8.94 -0.73 -1.20
N LEU A 89 -10.20 -0.46 -0.81
CA LEU A 89 -10.60 0.85 -0.29
C LEU A 89 -10.29 1.02 1.21
N HIS A 90 -10.34 -0.05 2.00
CA HIS A 90 -10.36 0.07 3.46
C HIS A 90 -9.21 -0.63 4.19
N PHE A 91 -8.52 -1.60 3.58
CA PHE A 91 -7.51 -2.35 4.31
C PHE A 91 -6.17 -1.63 4.30
N LYS A 92 -5.87 -0.94 5.39
CA LYS A 92 -4.63 -0.16 5.54
C LYS A 92 -3.36 -0.99 5.37
N GLY A 93 -3.37 -2.26 5.80
CA GLY A 93 -2.24 -3.17 5.61
C GLY A 93 -1.99 -3.50 4.15
N PHE A 94 -3.06 -3.73 3.38
CA PHE A 94 -2.97 -3.88 1.94
C PHE A 94 -2.45 -2.60 1.27
N GLN A 95 -3.02 -1.44 1.62
CA GLN A 95 -2.64 -0.13 1.09
C GLN A 95 -1.17 0.20 1.37
N ALA A 96 -0.71 0.02 2.62
CA ALA A 96 0.68 0.22 3.01
C ALA A 96 1.65 -0.68 2.23
N CYS A 97 1.29 -1.96 2.00
CA CYS A 97 2.08 -2.87 1.17
C CYS A 97 2.24 -2.34 -0.26
N GLN A 98 1.17 -1.83 -0.88
CA GLN A 98 1.24 -1.29 -2.24
C GLN A 98 2.10 -0.02 -2.31
N VAL A 99 1.99 0.86 -1.29
CA VAL A 99 2.83 2.07 -1.19
C VAL A 99 4.30 1.69 -1.03
N TYR A 100 4.62 0.70 -0.20
CA TYR A 100 5.97 0.15 -0.11
C TYR A 100 6.47 -0.37 -1.46
N ARG A 101 5.66 -1.13 -2.23
CA ARG A 101 6.09 -1.65 -3.54
C ARG A 101 6.42 -0.53 -4.52
N ILE A 102 5.63 0.54 -4.51
CA ILE A 102 5.89 1.75 -5.31
C ILE A 102 7.16 2.44 -4.82
N GLY A 103 7.33 2.63 -3.50
CA GLY A 103 8.54 3.20 -2.90
C GLY A 103 9.80 2.39 -3.23
N HIS A 104 9.72 1.06 -3.15
CA HIS A 104 10.79 0.13 -3.52
C HIS A 104 11.16 0.26 -5.00
N TYR A 105 10.16 0.35 -5.88
CA TYR A 105 10.41 0.61 -7.30
C TYR A 105 11.14 1.95 -7.50
N LEU A 106 10.65 3.03 -6.89
CA LEU A 106 11.25 4.36 -7.01
C LEU A 106 12.68 4.42 -6.47
N TRP A 107 12.95 3.73 -5.36
CA TRP A 107 14.29 3.59 -4.80
C TRP A 107 15.27 2.99 -5.82
N ASN A 108 14.86 1.93 -6.51
CA ASN A 108 15.68 1.26 -7.53
C ASN A 108 15.80 2.06 -8.84
N GLN A 109 15.01 3.12 -9.01
CA GLN A 109 15.14 4.11 -10.10
C GLN A 109 15.92 5.36 -9.65
N ASP A 110 16.68 5.26 -8.56
CA ASP A 110 17.45 6.35 -7.94
C ASP A 110 16.62 7.55 -7.44
N ARG A 111 15.28 7.41 -7.37
CA ARG A 111 14.37 8.41 -6.78
C ARG A 111 14.24 8.22 -5.26
N LYS A 112 15.39 8.10 -4.57
CA LYS A 112 15.47 7.71 -3.16
C LYS A 112 14.73 8.65 -2.21
N SER A 113 14.88 9.97 -2.38
CA SER A 113 14.20 10.95 -1.53
C SER A 113 12.68 10.81 -1.60
N LEU A 114 12.13 10.55 -2.79
CA LEU A 114 10.69 10.34 -2.95
C LEU A 114 10.24 9.02 -2.32
N ALA A 115 11.05 7.96 -2.42
CA ALA A 115 10.78 6.71 -1.73
C ALA A 115 10.72 6.89 -0.20
N CYS A 116 11.63 7.67 0.38
CA CYS A 116 11.60 8.01 1.82
C CYS A 116 10.38 8.84 2.20
N VAL A 117 9.97 9.79 1.36
CA VAL A 117 8.73 10.56 1.58
C VAL A 117 7.52 9.63 1.60
N LEU A 118 7.41 8.71 0.65
CA LEU A 118 6.32 7.74 0.62
C LEU A 118 6.34 6.80 1.83
N GLN A 119 7.51 6.34 2.26
CA GLN A 119 7.66 5.57 3.50
C GLN A 119 7.12 6.37 4.69
N SER A 120 7.54 7.62 4.85
CA SER A 120 7.09 8.48 5.95
C SER A 120 5.58 8.70 5.93
N ARG A 121 5.00 8.94 4.74
CA ARG A 121 3.54 9.12 4.59
C ARG A 121 2.79 7.83 4.88
N ALA A 122 3.31 6.66 4.48
CA ALA A 122 2.72 5.38 4.82
C ALA A 122 2.73 5.14 6.35
N SER A 123 3.85 5.48 7.01
CA SER A 123 3.95 5.38 8.47
C SER A 123 2.93 6.29 9.17
N GLU A 124 2.74 7.51 8.69
CA GLU A 124 1.80 8.47 9.29
C GLU A 124 0.33 8.09 9.06
N VAL A 125 -0.02 7.68 7.85
CA VAL A 125 -1.42 7.45 7.44
C VAL A 125 -1.91 6.05 7.80
N PHE A 126 -1.04 5.04 7.69
CA PHE A 126 -1.42 3.64 7.88
C PHE A 126 -0.90 3.03 9.18
N ASP A 127 0.02 3.72 9.87
CA ASP A 127 0.72 3.20 11.05
C ASP A 127 1.54 1.94 10.69
N VAL A 128 2.22 2.01 9.53
CA VAL A 128 3.06 0.94 8.96
C VAL A 128 4.33 1.56 8.39
N ASP A 129 5.48 1.20 8.96
CA ASP A 129 6.79 1.68 8.51
C ASP A 129 7.56 0.55 7.82
N ILE A 130 7.77 0.67 6.51
CA ILE A 130 8.53 -0.31 5.73
C ILE A 130 9.62 0.43 4.96
N HIS A 131 10.87 0.14 5.28
CA HIS A 131 11.99 0.74 4.59
C HIS A 131 11.98 0.36 3.09
N PRO A 132 12.16 1.31 2.16
CA PRO A 132 12.07 1.04 0.71
C PRO A 132 13.02 -0.03 0.20
N THR A 133 14.13 -0.31 0.87
CA THR A 133 15.10 -1.35 0.46
C THR A 133 14.79 -2.74 0.99
N ALA A 134 13.83 -2.87 1.92
CA ALA A 134 13.39 -4.19 2.38
C ALA A 134 12.98 -5.02 1.16
N LYS A 135 13.09 -6.34 1.25
CA LYS A 135 12.71 -7.25 0.16
C LYS A 135 11.48 -8.04 0.57
N ILE A 136 10.32 -7.67 0.07
CA ILE A 136 9.05 -8.31 0.41
C ILE A 136 8.49 -9.03 -0.81
N GLY A 137 8.18 -10.32 -0.63
CA GLY A 137 7.54 -11.18 -1.63
C GLY A 137 6.10 -10.78 -1.95
N ASN A 138 5.37 -11.67 -2.61
CA ASN A 138 3.99 -11.47 -3.07
C ASN A 138 3.00 -12.30 -2.24
N GLY A 139 1.74 -11.89 -2.22
CA GLY A 139 0.69 -12.56 -1.44
C GLY A 139 0.81 -12.24 0.05
N ILE A 140 1.13 -10.99 0.38
CA ILE A 140 1.37 -10.57 1.75
C ILE A 140 0.08 -10.06 2.38
N ILE A 141 -0.13 -10.44 3.64
CA ILE A 141 -1.20 -9.89 4.48
C ILE A 141 -0.56 -9.18 5.66
N PHE A 142 -0.81 -7.88 5.77
CA PHE A 142 -0.61 -7.16 7.02
C PHE A 142 -1.96 -7.03 7.71
N ASP A 143 -2.26 -7.95 8.61
CA ASP A 143 -3.54 -7.99 9.31
C ASP A 143 -3.49 -7.03 10.50
N HIS A 144 -4.52 -6.18 10.61
CA HIS A 144 -4.59 -5.11 11.61
C HIS A 144 -3.32 -4.26 11.70
N ALA A 145 -2.60 -4.07 10.59
CA ALA A 145 -1.21 -3.62 10.39
C ALA A 145 -0.58 -2.51 11.27
N SER A 146 -1.33 -1.84 12.15
CA SER A 146 -0.84 -0.89 13.14
C SER A 146 0.46 -1.33 13.83
N GLY A 147 1.43 -0.43 13.90
CA GLY A 147 2.70 -0.64 14.57
C GLY A 147 3.64 -1.64 13.88
N VAL A 148 3.36 -2.02 12.63
CA VAL A 148 4.29 -2.86 11.86
C VAL A 148 5.50 -2.05 11.43
N VAL A 149 6.70 -2.58 11.72
CA VAL A 149 7.98 -1.98 11.33
C VAL A 149 8.84 -3.00 10.60
N ILE A 150 9.28 -2.69 9.38
CA ILE A 150 10.12 -3.57 8.55
C ILE A 150 11.37 -2.81 8.12
N GLY A 151 12.52 -3.19 8.67
CA GLY A 151 13.78 -2.48 8.51
C GLY A 151 14.47 -2.67 7.15
N GLU A 152 15.49 -1.85 6.91
CA GLU A 152 16.25 -1.74 5.66
C GLU A 152 16.71 -3.07 5.04
N THR A 153 17.16 -3.99 5.88
CA THR A 153 17.77 -5.26 5.46
C THR A 153 16.84 -6.46 5.56
N ALA A 154 15.57 -6.24 5.92
CA ALA A 154 14.60 -7.31 6.11
C ALA A 154 14.27 -8.01 4.78
N VAL A 155 14.09 -9.32 4.86
CA VAL A 155 13.63 -10.16 3.74
C VAL A 155 12.38 -10.93 4.20
N VAL A 156 11.26 -10.68 3.55
CA VAL A 156 9.98 -11.36 3.76
C VAL A 156 9.65 -12.18 2.51
N GLY A 157 9.41 -13.48 2.69
CA GLY A 157 9.06 -14.39 1.60
C GLY A 157 7.66 -14.16 1.02
N ASN A 158 7.24 -15.05 0.11
CA ASN A 158 5.88 -15.03 -0.44
C ASN A 158 4.88 -15.63 0.56
N ASN A 159 3.60 -15.24 0.42
CA ASN A 159 2.47 -15.81 1.16
C ASN A 159 2.60 -15.66 2.69
N VAL A 160 3.28 -14.63 3.18
CA VAL A 160 3.43 -14.37 4.61
C VAL A 160 2.28 -13.53 5.13
N SER A 161 1.82 -13.84 6.34
CA SER A 161 0.88 -13.01 7.11
C SER A 161 1.61 -12.41 8.32
N ILE A 162 1.51 -11.10 8.49
CA ILE A 162 2.14 -10.32 9.55
C ILE A 162 1.02 -9.61 10.32
N MET A 163 1.02 -9.78 11.64
CA MET A 163 0.02 -9.18 12.53
C MET A 163 0.46 -7.78 12.99
N HIS A 164 -0.45 -7.06 13.64
CA HIS A 164 -0.17 -5.78 14.29
C HIS A 164 1.07 -5.83 15.20
N GLY A 165 1.81 -4.72 15.29
CA GLY A 165 2.94 -4.53 16.20
C GLY A 165 4.21 -5.32 15.89
N VAL A 166 4.22 -6.13 14.82
CA VAL A 166 5.41 -6.92 14.46
C VAL A 166 6.53 -6.01 13.97
N THR A 167 7.72 -6.18 14.53
CA THR A 167 8.93 -5.46 14.13
C THR A 167 9.99 -6.43 13.58
N LEU A 168 10.39 -6.24 12.32
CA LEU A 168 11.54 -6.88 11.68
C LEU A 168 12.68 -5.86 11.56
N GLY A 169 13.30 -5.53 12.70
CA GLY A 169 14.39 -4.56 12.80
C GLY A 169 15.77 -5.20 12.92
N GLY A 170 16.83 -4.38 12.80
CA GLY A 170 18.19 -4.79 13.09
C GLY A 170 18.62 -4.37 14.50
N THR A 171 19.32 -5.24 15.23
CA THR A 171 20.07 -4.85 16.42
C THR A 171 21.46 -4.39 16.02
N ARG A 172 21.60 -3.15 15.52
CA ARG A 172 22.91 -2.49 15.44
C ARG A 172 22.89 -1.25 16.32
N LEU A 173 23.37 -1.42 17.55
CA LEU A 173 23.96 -0.31 18.31
C LEU A 173 25.22 0.11 17.56
N ILE A 174 25.13 1.14 16.72
CA ILE A 174 26.33 1.85 16.30
C ILE A 174 26.66 2.79 17.45
N GLU A 175 27.49 2.33 18.38
CA GLU A 175 28.26 3.25 19.21
C GLU A 175 29.11 4.13 18.28
N GLU A 176 29.00 5.44 18.51
CA GLU A 176 29.84 6.52 17.98
C GLU A 176 29.77 6.81 16.47
N ARG A 177 29.15 7.95 16.14
CA ARG A 177 29.92 9.16 15.79
C ARG A 177 29.17 10.41 16.25
N ARG A 178 29.71 11.04 17.29
CA ARG A 178 29.52 12.47 17.54
C ARG A 178 30.25 13.23 16.44
N CYS A 179 29.53 14.06 15.71
CA CYS A 179 30.05 15.26 15.06
C CYS A 179 29.30 16.44 15.65
#